data_AF-Q9D5E1-F1
#
_entry.id   AF-Q9D5E1-F1
#
_cell.length_a   1.000
_cell.length_b   1.000
_cell.length_c   1.000
_cell.angle_alpha   90.00
_cell.angle_beta   90.00
_cell.angle_gamma   90.00
#
_symmetry.space_group_name_H-M   'P 1'
#
loop_
_entity.id
_entity.type
_entity.pdbx_description
1 polymer ?
#
loop_
_entity_poly.entity_id
_entity_poly.type
_entity_poly.pdbx_seq_one_letter_code
_entity_poly.pdbx_strand_id
1 'polypeptide(L)'
;MRNNRISVSGALKLGLGLQVNQTLRILIISKNPIRSDGCVGLLKSVRNNKSSALELLDVSDIQVSRECEDLASSMSEILPGLCIKRYTSRRKDWPQAFTPSQPASAPSDSGL
;
A
#
# COMPACT_ATOMS: atom_id res chain seq x y z
N MET A 1 1.49 -13.96 0.46
CA MET A 1 2.88 -14.49 0.42
C MET A 1 3.81 -13.36 0.82
N ARG A 2 4.77 -13.56 1.74
CA ARG A 2 5.68 -12.52 2.25
C ARG A 2 7.08 -13.11 2.46
N ASN A 3 7.92 -13.16 1.43
CA ASN A 3 9.39 -13.33 1.49
C ASN A 3 10.02 -13.39 0.08
N ASN A 4 9.81 -12.39 -0.77
CA ASN A 4 10.14 -12.49 -2.19
C ASN A 4 11.59 -12.10 -2.53
N ARG A 5 12.47 -11.93 -1.52
CA ARG A 5 13.86 -11.45 -1.68
C ARG A 5 13.97 -10.25 -2.63
N ILE A 6 12.98 -9.34 -2.58
CA ILE A 6 13.01 -8.14 -3.42
C ILE A 6 14.22 -7.31 -2.99
N SER A 7 15.18 -7.14 -3.90
CA SER A 7 16.35 -6.29 -3.69
C SER A 7 15.98 -4.81 -3.84
N VAL A 8 16.90 -3.93 -3.45
CA VAL A 8 16.75 -2.47 -3.66
C VAL A 8 16.37 -2.15 -5.12
N SER A 9 17.06 -2.76 -6.09
CA SER A 9 16.75 -2.57 -7.52
C SER A 9 15.35 -3.06 -7.90
N GLY A 10 14.91 -4.18 -7.32
CA GLY A 10 13.54 -4.68 -7.51
C GLY A 10 12.50 -3.70 -6.97
N ALA A 11 12.75 -3.12 -5.80
CA ALA A 11 11.87 -2.11 -5.20
C ALA A 11 11.79 -0.84 -6.05
N LEU A 12 12.90 -0.38 -6.62
CA LEU A 12 12.91 0.76 -7.53
C LEU A 12 12.10 0.50 -8.80
N LYS A 13 12.25 -0.69 -9.41
CA LYS A 13 11.46 -1.09 -10.59
C LYS A 13 9.97 -1.20 -10.27
N LEU A 14 9.62 -1.72 -9.09
CA LEU A 14 8.24 -1.72 -8.60
C LEU A 14 7.72 -0.30 -8.44
N GLY A 15 8.53 0.62 -7.90
CA GLY A 15 8.20 2.04 -7.80
C GLY A 15 7.86 2.65 -9.16
N LEU A 16 8.69 2.43 -10.18
CA LEU A 16 8.40 2.90 -11.54
C LEU A 16 7.06 2.36 -12.06
N GLY A 17 6.73 1.10 -11.78
CA GLY A 17 5.42 0.53 -12.11
C GLY A 17 4.28 1.22 -11.36
N LEU A 18 4.44 1.48 -10.05
CA LEU A 18 3.45 2.21 -9.24
C LEU A 18 3.24 3.65 -9.69
N GLN A 19 4.26 4.27 -10.29
CA GLN A 19 4.17 5.64 -10.78
C GLN A 19 3.15 5.80 -11.91
N VAL A 20 2.92 4.75 -12.70
CA VAL A 20 1.95 4.72 -13.80
C VAL A 20 0.71 3.90 -13.47
N ASN A 21 0.74 3.10 -12.40
CA ASN A 21 -0.36 2.22 -12.04
C ASN A 21 -1.46 2.98 -11.29
N GLN A 22 -2.70 2.87 -11.78
CA GLN A 22 -3.88 3.56 -11.23
C GLN A 22 -4.92 2.59 -10.67
N THR A 23 -4.59 1.31 -10.54
CA THR A 23 -5.56 0.24 -10.21
C THR A 23 -5.19 -0.53 -8.94
N LEU A 24 -3.91 -0.57 -8.59
CA LEU A 24 -3.42 -1.31 -7.44
C LEU A 24 -3.80 -0.58 -6.15
N ARG A 25 -4.66 -1.22 -5.35
CA ARG A 25 -5.14 -0.68 -4.07
C ARG A 25 -4.28 -1.08 -2.89
N ILE A 26 -3.72 -2.29 -2.89
CA ILE A 26 -3.01 -2.84 -1.74
C ILE A 26 -1.69 -3.42 -2.21
N LEU A 27 -0.59 -2.93 -1.63
CA LEU A 27 0.76 -3.45 -1.84
C LEU A 27 1.37 -3.90 -0.51
N ILE A 28 1.69 -5.19 -0.42
CA ILE A 28 2.31 -5.79 0.75
C ILE A 28 3.69 -6.30 0.35
N ILE A 29 4.73 -5.61 0.82
CA ILE A 29 6.14 -5.96 0.59
C ILE A 29 6.89 -6.18 1.89
N SER A 30 6.18 -6.29 3.01
CA SER A 30 6.74 -6.65 4.31
C SER A 30 7.66 -7.87 4.24
N LYS A 31 8.68 -7.92 5.09
CA LYS A 31 9.70 -9.00 5.12
C LYS A 31 10.51 -9.11 3.81
N ASN A 32 10.73 -8.02 3.09
CA ASN A 32 11.67 -7.99 1.97
C ASN A 32 12.88 -7.09 2.29
N PRO A 33 14.11 -7.47 1.89
CA PRO A 33 15.31 -6.68 2.13
C PRO A 33 15.44 -5.51 1.12
N ILE A 34 14.39 -4.71 0.96
CA ILE A 34 14.39 -3.57 0.03
C ILE A 34 15.26 -2.41 0.51
N ARG A 35 15.65 -2.43 1.80
CA ARG A 35 16.43 -1.40 2.50
C ARG A 35 15.78 -0.01 2.42
N SER A 36 16.41 0.97 3.05
CA SER A 36 15.97 2.37 3.04
C SER A 36 15.83 2.94 1.63
N ASP A 37 16.80 2.69 0.76
CA ASP A 37 16.82 3.26 -0.59
C ASP A 37 15.63 2.79 -1.45
N GLY A 38 15.29 1.50 -1.34
CA GLY A 38 14.13 0.93 -2.04
C GLY A 38 12.81 1.48 -1.50
N CYS A 39 12.72 1.65 -0.18
CA CYS A 39 11.58 2.27 0.50
C CYS A 39 11.38 3.73 0.04
N VAL A 40 12.44 4.54 0.08
CA VAL A 40 12.40 5.95 -0.38
C VAL A 40 12.00 6.05 -1.85
N GLY A 41 12.56 5.18 -2.70
CA GLY A 41 12.22 5.14 -4.12
C GLY A 41 10.74 4.82 -4.36
N LEU A 42 10.19 3.82 -3.67
CA LEU A 42 8.77 3.46 -3.75
C LEU A 42 7.86 4.64 -3.36
N LEU A 43 8.15 5.27 -2.22
CA LEU A 43 7.35 6.40 -1.72
C LEU A 43 7.42 7.61 -2.66
N LYS A 44 8.61 7.93 -3.21
CA LYS A 44 8.76 8.98 -4.23
C LYS A 44 7.94 8.69 -5.49
N SER A 45 7.95 7.44 -5.96
CA SER A 45 7.16 7.05 -7.13
C SER A 45 5.66 7.16 -6.90
N VAL A 46 5.16 6.71 -5.74
CA VAL A 46 3.73 6.84 -5.38
C VAL A 46 3.35 8.31 -5.23
N ARG A 47 4.19 9.13 -4.59
CA ARG A 47 4.00 10.58 -4.48
C ARG A 47 3.89 11.26 -5.85
N ASN A 48 4.64 10.80 -6.83
CA ASN A 48 4.60 11.35 -8.19
C ASN A 48 3.34 10.91 -8.98
N ASN A 49 2.58 9.93 -8.49
CA ASN A 49 1.35 9.46 -9.12
C ASN A 49 0.12 9.99 -8.37
N LYS A 50 -0.38 11.15 -8.81
CA LYS A 50 -1.58 11.78 -8.24
C LYS A 50 -2.86 10.97 -8.45
N SER A 51 -2.87 10.08 -9.44
CA SER A 51 -4.00 9.20 -9.77
C SER A 51 -3.81 7.79 -9.21
N SER A 52 -2.88 7.59 -8.28
CA SER A 52 -2.68 6.29 -7.66
C SER A 52 -3.92 5.88 -6.87
N ALA A 53 -4.44 4.68 -7.13
CA ALA A 53 -5.52 4.08 -6.34
C ALA A 53 -4.99 3.37 -5.07
N LEU A 54 -3.71 3.57 -4.72
CA LEU A 54 -3.08 2.86 -3.62
C LEU A 54 -3.64 3.35 -2.28
N GLU A 55 -4.23 2.43 -1.53
CA GLU A 55 -4.85 2.65 -0.23
C GLU A 55 -4.02 2.06 0.91
N LEU A 56 -3.26 1.00 0.66
CA LEU A 56 -2.44 0.35 1.69
C LEU A 56 -1.07 -0.04 1.16
N LEU A 57 -0.02 0.43 1.84
CA LEU A 57 1.36 0.04 1.62
C LEU A 57 1.94 -0.56 2.91
N ASP A 58 2.15 -1.88 2.93
CA ASP A 58 2.75 -2.60 4.05
C ASP A 58 4.25 -2.85 3.82
N VAL A 59 5.07 -2.10 4.54
CA VAL A 59 6.54 -2.17 4.59
C VAL A 59 7.04 -2.66 5.96
N SER A 60 6.20 -3.36 6.73
CA SER A 60 6.60 -3.92 8.02
C SER A 60 7.71 -4.96 7.91
N ASP A 61 8.53 -5.13 8.94
CA ASP A 61 9.70 -6.02 8.93
C ASP A 61 10.71 -5.71 7.81
N ILE A 62 10.90 -4.43 7.49
CA ILE A 62 11.93 -3.94 6.57
C ILE A 62 12.83 -2.98 7.35
N GLN A 63 14.15 -3.13 7.19
CA GLN A 63 15.10 -2.15 7.69
C GLN A 63 15.00 -0.86 6.86
N VAL A 64 14.39 0.16 7.44
CA VAL A 64 14.22 1.49 6.85
C VAL A 64 14.90 2.54 7.73
N SER A 65 15.48 3.56 7.11
CA SER A 65 16.08 4.71 7.80
C SER A 65 15.01 5.72 8.18
N ARG A 66 15.39 6.63 9.09
CA ARG A 66 14.56 7.77 9.50
C ARG A 66 14.05 8.60 8.31
N GLU A 67 14.87 8.73 7.26
CA GLU A 67 14.47 9.40 6.02
C GLU A 67 13.25 8.75 5.37
N CYS A 68 13.17 7.41 5.33
CA CYS A 68 11.98 6.76 4.78
C CYS A 68 10.75 6.97 5.67
N GLU A 69 10.92 6.99 6.99
CA GLU A 69 9.84 7.24 7.94
C GLU A 69 9.30 8.68 7.83
N ASP A 70 10.19 9.66 7.71
CA ASP A 70 9.84 11.06 7.52
C ASP A 70 9.09 11.24 6.20
N LEU A 71 9.56 10.61 5.12
CA LEU A 71 8.89 10.64 3.82
C LEU A 71 7.51 9.97 3.88
N ALA A 72 7.40 8.81 4.54
CA ALA A 72 6.13 8.11 4.74
C ALA A 72 5.14 8.93 5.58
N SER A 73 5.63 9.79 6.46
CA SER A 73 4.79 10.69 7.25
C SER A 73 4.33 11.90 6.42
N SER A 74 5.17 12.40 5.51
CA SER A 74 4.73 13.43 4.54
C SER A 74 3.68 12.90 3.56
N MET A 75 3.70 11.59 3.26
CA MET A 75 2.78 11.00 2.29
C MET A 75 1.32 11.00 2.75
N SER A 76 1.04 10.95 4.05
CA SER A 76 -0.34 11.06 4.54
C SER A 76 -0.94 12.44 4.31
N GLU A 77 -0.13 13.48 4.11
CA GLU A 77 -0.60 14.81 3.74
C GLU A 77 -0.89 14.92 2.23
N ILE A 78 -0.14 14.17 1.41
CA ILE A 78 -0.24 14.22 -0.05
C ILE A 78 -1.33 13.29 -0.57
N LEU A 79 -1.42 12.09 0.01
CA LEU A 79 -2.37 11.05 -0.34
C LEU A 79 -3.09 10.62 0.94
N PRO A 80 -4.11 11.36 1.39
CA PRO A 80 -4.81 11.06 2.64
C PRO A 80 -5.54 9.71 2.61
N GLY A 81 -5.80 9.15 1.42
CA GLY A 81 -6.35 7.81 1.25
C GLY A 81 -5.33 6.67 1.40
N LEU A 82 -4.03 6.97 1.49
CA LEU A 82 -2.96 5.99 1.59
C LEU A 82 -2.55 5.73 3.05
N CYS A 83 -2.71 4.49 3.49
CA CYS A 83 -2.23 3.98 4.77
C CYS A 83 -0.87 3.28 4.59
N ILE A 84 0.16 3.72 5.33
CA ILE A 84 1.50 3.10 5.29
C ILE A 84 1.77 2.38 6.61
N LYS A 85 1.88 1.05 6.55
CA LYS A 85 2.20 0.20 7.71
C LYS A 85 3.70 -0.05 7.80
N ARG A 86 4.32 0.46 8.87
CA ARG A 86 5.79 0.44 9.09
C ARG A 86 6.24 -0.53 10.18
N TYR A 87 5.40 -0.75 11.19
CA TYR A 87 5.73 -1.59 12.34
C TYR A 87 4.88 -2.87 12.36
N THR A 88 5.42 -3.92 12.96
CA THR A 88 4.70 -5.16 13.25
C THR A 88 3.77 -4.96 14.45
N SER A 89 2.75 -4.11 14.34
CA SER A 89 1.64 -4.17 15.29
C SER A 89 0.94 -5.51 15.09
N ARG A 90 0.91 -6.32 16.16
CA ARG A 90 0.28 -7.64 16.22
C ARG A 90 -1.17 -7.53 15.75
N ARG A 91 -1.41 -7.89 14.48
CA ARG A 91 -2.71 -8.18 13.86
C ARG A 91 -3.94 -7.52 14.53
N LYS A 92 -4.22 -6.22 14.34
CA LYS A 92 -5.59 -5.72 14.58
C LYS A 92 -6.06 -4.52 13.75
N ASP A 93 -5.31 -4.19 12.71
CA ASP A 93 -5.42 -2.90 12.01
C ASP A 93 -5.28 -3.10 10.49
N TRP A 94 -5.70 -4.27 10.00
CA TRP A 94 -6.12 -4.39 8.61
C TRP A 94 -7.44 -3.59 8.49
N PRO A 95 -7.52 -2.53 7.67
CA PRO A 95 -8.83 -2.00 7.33
C PRO A 95 -9.56 -3.17 6.68
N GLN A 96 -10.61 -3.69 7.34
CA GLN A 96 -11.51 -4.66 6.71
C GLN A 96 -11.77 -4.11 5.33
N ALA A 97 -11.35 -4.88 4.31
CA ALA A 97 -11.48 -4.50 2.92
C ALA A 97 -12.85 -3.86 2.79
N PHE A 98 -12.94 -2.64 2.26
CA PHE A 98 -14.21 -2.02 1.91
C PHE A 98 -15.03 -3.09 1.20
N THR A 99 -15.91 -3.74 1.96
CA THR A 99 -16.85 -4.70 1.43
C THR A 99 -17.73 -3.82 0.57
N PRO A 100 -17.78 -4.02 -0.76
CA PRO A 100 -18.82 -3.39 -1.54
C PRO A 100 -20.11 -3.74 -0.81
N SER A 101 -20.81 -2.71 -0.32
CA SER A 101 -22.09 -2.89 0.35
C SER A 101 -22.95 -3.78 -0.53
N GLN A 102 -23.50 -4.83 0.07
CA GLN A 102 -24.33 -5.85 -0.58
C GLN A 102 -25.17 -5.27 -1.71
N PRO A 103 -25.25 -5.92 -2.89
CA PRO A 103 -26.25 -5.53 -3.88
C PRO A 103 -27.63 -5.64 -3.21
N ALA A 104 -28.39 -4.55 -3.32
CA ALA A 104 -29.70 -4.38 -2.70
C ALA A 104 -30.57 -5.63 -2.91
N SER A 105 -31.17 -6.10 -1.81
CA SER A 105 -32.14 -7.19 -1.81
C SER A 105 -33.18 -6.98 -2.91
N ALA A 106 -33.33 -7.97 -3.78
CA ALA A 106 -34.40 -8.00 -4.77
C ALA A 106 -35.77 -7.88 -4.05
N PRO A 107 -36.72 -7.10 -4.59
CA PRO A 107 -38.07 -7.08 -4.05
C PRO A 107 -38.71 -8.46 -4.27
N SER A 108 -39.15 -9.09 -3.19
CA SER A 108 -39.98 -10.29 -3.23
C SER A 108 -41.37 -9.90 -3.76
N ASP A 109 -41.51 -9.83 -5.07
CA ASP A 109 -42.80 -9.89 -5.73
C ASP A 109 -43.13 -11.36 -6.00
N SER A 110 -44.11 -11.86 -5.28
CA SER A 110 -44.91 -13.00 -5.72
C SER A 110 -46.24 -12.93 -4.99
N GLY A 111 -47.10 -12.05 -5.52
CA GLY A 111 -48.53 -12.33 -5.52
C GLY A 111 -48.83 -13.51 -6.43
N LEU A 112 -49.53 -14.50 -5.90
CA LEU A 112 -50.69 -15.21 -6.44
C LEU A 112 -51.07 -16.34 -5.48
#